data_AF-A0A946FM00-F1
#
_entry.id   AF-A0A946FM00-F1
#
_cell.length_a   1.000
_cell.length_b   1.000
_cell.length_c   1.000
_cell.angle_alpha   90.00
_cell.angle_beta   90.00
_cell.angle_gamma   90.00
#
_symmetry.space_group_name_H-M   'P 1'
#
loop_
_entity.id
_entity.type
_entity.pdbx_description
1 polymer ?
#
loop_
_entity_poly.entity_id
_entity_poly.type
_entity_poly.pdbx_seq_one_letter_code
_entity_poly.pdbx_strand_id
1 'polypeptide(L)'
;TLRVNGTAEVVEDHPALGDAAINGRAPKSGLVIHAREIYLHCAKALIRSKLWDPEVQIERKSFPTLGQMIVDQAGGMDGEAQQASIEIAYKEGLY
;
A
#
# COMPACT_ATOMS: atom_id res chain seq x y z
N THR A 1 5.52 -7.92 14.10
CA THR A 1 5.89 -7.71 12.69
C THR A 1 7.04 -8.63 12.35
N LEU A 2 7.14 -9.04 11.08
CA LEU A 2 8.22 -9.86 10.54
C LEU A 2 9.10 -8.97 9.64
N ARG A 3 10.42 -9.00 9.82
CA ARG A 3 11.36 -8.36 8.89
C ARG A 3 12.07 -9.42 8.09
N VAL A 4 11.98 -9.32 6.77
CA VAL A 4 12.68 -10.18 5.82
C VAL A 4 13.76 -9.34 5.14
N ASN A 5 15.02 -9.75 5.28
CA ASN A 5 16.15 -9.18 4.58
C ASN A 5 16.61 -10.16 3.49
N GLY A 6 16.89 -9.67 2.29
CA GLY A 6 17.25 -10.52 1.17
C GLY A 6 17.60 -9.72 -0.08
N THR A 7 17.69 -10.41 -1.21
CA THR A 7 17.69 -9.80 -2.53
C THR A 7 16.30 -9.88 -3.15
N ALA A 8 16.02 -9.00 -4.08
CA ALA A 8 14.75 -8.94 -4.78
C ALA A 8 14.97 -8.99 -6.29
N GLU A 9 14.14 -9.71 -7.01
CA GLU A 9 14.08 -9.69 -8.47
C GLU A 9 12.67 -9.38 -8.96
N VAL A 10 12.57 -8.66 -10.08
CA VAL A 10 11.30 -8.39 -10.75
C VAL A 10 11.06 -9.51 -11.77
N VAL A 11 9.86 -10.07 -11.75
CA VAL A 11 9.45 -11.17 -12.65
C VAL A 11 8.17 -10.79 -13.37
N GLU A 12 8.02 -11.21 -14.64
CA GLU A 12 6.80 -10.99 -15.44
C GLU A 12 6.06 -12.31 -15.76
N ASP A 13 6.79 -13.44 -15.81
CA ASP A 13 6.25 -14.76 -16.17
C ASP A 13 6.47 -15.81 -15.04
N HIS A 14 6.19 -15.42 -13.79
CA HIS A 14 6.31 -16.34 -12.66
C HIS A 14 4.97 -17.03 -12.36
N PRO A 15 4.92 -18.36 -12.12
CA PRO A 15 3.67 -19.10 -11.91
C PRO A 15 2.83 -18.54 -10.74
N ALA A 16 3.48 -18.02 -9.70
CA ALA A 16 2.80 -17.40 -8.56
C ALA A 16 2.04 -16.10 -8.88
N LEU A 17 2.27 -15.47 -10.05
CA LEU A 17 1.46 -14.31 -10.47
C LEU A 17 0.01 -14.69 -10.72
N GLY A 18 -0.24 -15.93 -11.18
CA GLY A 18 -1.60 -16.45 -11.34
C GLY A 18 -2.35 -16.50 -10.01
N ASP A 19 -1.67 -16.91 -8.93
CA ASP A 19 -2.25 -16.97 -7.58
C ASP A 19 -2.59 -15.58 -7.01
N ALA A 20 -1.94 -14.53 -7.53
CA ALA A 20 -2.16 -13.14 -7.15
C ALA A 20 -3.23 -12.43 -8.01
N ALA A 21 -3.95 -13.15 -8.87
CA ALA A 21 -4.96 -12.56 -9.74
C ALA A 21 -6.15 -11.98 -8.96
N ILE A 22 -6.54 -10.75 -9.32
CA ILE A 22 -7.75 -10.09 -8.81
C ILE A 22 -8.72 -9.95 -9.99
N ASN A 23 -9.97 -10.38 -9.80
CA ASN A 23 -10.99 -10.38 -10.86
C ASN A 23 -10.54 -11.07 -12.16
N GLY A 24 -9.78 -12.16 -12.03
CA GLY A 24 -9.27 -12.94 -13.16
C GLY A 24 -8.12 -12.28 -13.93
N ARG A 25 -7.57 -11.16 -13.44
CA ARG A 25 -6.42 -10.47 -14.04
C ARG A 25 -5.20 -10.66 -13.16
N ALA A 26 -4.21 -11.38 -13.66
CA ALA A 26 -2.91 -11.50 -12.99
C ALA A 26 -2.11 -10.19 -13.07
N PRO A 27 -1.30 -9.85 -12.06
CA PRO A 27 -0.37 -8.73 -12.16
C PRO A 27 0.59 -8.93 -13.33
N LYS A 28 0.97 -7.83 -14.00
CA LYS A 28 1.95 -7.85 -15.11
C LYS A 28 3.36 -8.22 -14.64
N SER A 29 3.66 -7.91 -13.38
CA SER A 29 4.94 -8.21 -12.77
C SER A 29 4.78 -8.41 -11.26
N GLY A 30 5.77 -9.08 -10.67
CA GLY A 30 5.87 -9.28 -9.24
C GLY A 30 7.31 -9.15 -8.76
N LEU A 31 7.48 -9.10 -7.44
CA LEU A 31 8.78 -9.04 -6.78
C LEU A 31 9.00 -10.36 -6.03
N VAL A 32 9.98 -11.14 -6.46
CA VAL A 32 10.40 -12.35 -5.73
C VAL A 32 11.48 -11.95 -4.74
N ILE A 33 11.22 -12.20 -3.45
CA ILE A 33 12.18 -11.94 -2.37
C ILE A 33 12.92 -13.22 -2.02
N HIS A 34 14.23 -13.24 -2.27
CA HIS A 34 15.15 -14.28 -1.84
C HIS A 34 15.58 -13.99 -0.40
N ALA A 35 14.83 -14.52 0.57
CA ALA A 35 15.06 -14.29 1.98
C ALA A 35 16.42 -14.84 2.44
N ARG A 36 17.27 -13.97 2.99
CA ARG A 36 18.57 -14.31 3.58
C ARG A 36 18.51 -14.34 5.11
N GLU A 37 17.80 -13.38 5.70
CA GLU A 37 17.61 -13.30 7.15
C GLU A 37 16.18 -12.92 7.47
N ILE A 38 15.62 -13.54 8.50
CA ILE A 38 14.25 -13.30 8.93
C ILE A 38 14.26 -13.04 10.44
N TYR A 39 13.73 -11.89 10.84
CA TYR A 39 13.70 -11.48 12.24
C TYR A 39 12.27 -11.20 12.70
N LEU A 40 11.96 -11.66 13.91
CA LEU A 40 10.75 -11.24 14.61
C LEU A 40 11.06 -9.99 15.42
N HIS A 41 10.27 -8.94 15.22
CA HIS A 41 10.31 -7.79 16.11
C HIS A 41 9.59 -8.10 17.43
N CYS A 42 10.03 -7.42 18.50
CA CYS A 42 9.47 -7.58 19.84
C CYS A 42 7.94 -7.35 19.82
N ALA A 43 7.17 -8.38 20.16
CA ALA A 43 5.70 -8.32 20.19
C ALA A 43 5.18 -7.17 21.08
N LYS A 44 5.90 -6.85 22.17
CA LYS A 44 5.54 -5.74 23.08
C LYS A 44 5.50 -4.38 22.38
N ALA A 45 6.31 -4.16 21.34
CA ALA A 45 6.28 -2.90 20.60
C ALA A 45 4.94 -2.69 19.90
N LEU A 46 4.39 -3.74 19.26
CA LEU A 46 3.10 -3.68 18.56
C LEU A 46 1.92 -3.54 19.53
N ILE A 47 1.99 -4.21 20.69
CA ILE A 47 0.97 -4.07 21.74
C ILE A 47 0.97 -2.63 22.26
N ARG A 48 2.14 -2.08 22.59
CA ARG A 48 2.26 -0.72 23.13
C ARG A 48 1.95 0.37 22.11
N SER A 49 2.20 0.14 20.83
CA SER A 49 1.86 1.11 19.78
C SER A 49 0.36 1.16 19.51
N LYS A 50 -0.43 0.20 20.04
CA LYS A 50 -1.87 0.12 19.83
C LYS A 50 -2.25 0.19 18.35
N LEU A 51 -1.42 -0.40 17.48
CA LEU A 51 -1.50 -0.21 16.03
C LEU A 51 -2.89 -0.57 15.45
N TRP A 52 -3.56 -1.52 16.09
CA TRP A 52 -4.85 -2.07 15.65
C TRP A 52 -6.03 -1.63 16.53
N ASP A 53 -5.80 -0.76 17.51
CA ASP A 53 -6.83 -0.26 18.42
C ASP A 53 -7.57 0.91 17.73
N PRO A 54 -8.86 0.79 17.39
CA PRO A 54 -9.60 1.86 16.74
C PRO A 54 -9.70 3.13 17.59
N GLU A 55 -9.65 3.02 18.92
CA GLU A 55 -9.83 4.16 19.82
C GLU A 55 -8.65 5.15 19.79
N VAL A 56 -7.48 4.72 19.30
CA VAL A 56 -6.29 5.58 19.17
C VAL A 56 -6.03 6.05 17.74
N GLN A 57 -6.86 5.64 16.78
CA GLN A 57 -6.73 6.11 15.42
C GLN A 57 -7.21 7.56 15.34
N ILE A 58 -6.40 8.40 14.70
CA ILE A 58 -6.81 9.77 14.41
C ILE A 58 -7.91 9.77 13.35
N GLU A 59 -8.82 10.74 13.41
CA GLU A 59 -9.87 10.88 12.40
C GLU A 59 -9.26 11.05 11.01
N ARG A 60 -9.72 10.29 10.00
CA ARG A 60 -9.15 10.38 8.64
C ARG A 60 -9.17 11.81 8.08
N LYS A 61 -10.16 12.61 8.48
CA LYS A 61 -10.31 14.02 8.09
C LYS A 61 -9.25 14.94 8.70
N SER A 62 -8.53 14.50 9.74
CA SER A 62 -7.42 15.26 10.34
C SER A 62 -6.13 15.17 9.54
N PHE A 63 -6.08 14.33 8.51
CA PHE A 63 -4.94 14.17 7.61
C PHE A 63 -5.34 14.57 6.19
N PRO A 64 -4.47 15.21 5.38
CA PRO A 64 -4.84 15.63 4.04
C PRO A 64 -5.28 14.44 3.17
N THR A 65 -6.11 14.74 2.17
CA THR A 65 -6.47 13.76 1.13
C THR A 65 -5.27 13.58 0.18
N LEU A 66 -5.25 12.50 -0.60
CA LEU A 66 -4.18 12.33 -1.59
C LEU A 66 -4.25 13.43 -2.66
N GLY A 67 -5.46 13.82 -3.06
CA GLY A 67 -5.69 14.97 -3.92
C GLY A 67 -5.05 16.24 -3.35
N GLN A 68 -5.31 16.55 -2.07
CA GLN A 68 -4.73 17.72 -1.41
C GLN A 68 -3.20 17.67 -1.36
N MET A 69 -2.61 16.52 -1.04
CA MET A 69 -1.13 16.37 -1.02
C MET A 69 -0.51 16.63 -2.39
N ILE A 70 -1.14 16.17 -3.47
CA ILE A 70 -0.67 16.38 -4.83
C ILE A 70 -0.75 17.86 -5.20
N VAL A 71 -1.87 18.54 -4.86
CA VAL A 71 -2.01 19.99 -5.08
C VAL A 71 -0.91 20.77 -4.34
N ASP A 72 -0.65 20.42 -3.09
CA ASP A 72 0.37 21.10 -2.27
C ASP A 72 1.79 20.91 -2.85
N GLN A 73 2.06 19.77 -3.51
CA GLN A 73 3.38 19.44 -4.07
C GLN A 73 3.58 19.94 -5.51
N ALA A 74 2.55 19.88 -6.35
CA ALA A 74 2.65 20.13 -7.79
C ALA A 74 2.05 21.47 -8.24
N GLY A 75 1.14 22.05 -7.43
CA GLY A 75 0.44 23.29 -7.72
C GLY A 75 -0.57 23.18 -8.88
N GLY A 76 -1.41 24.22 -9.04
CA GLY A 76 -2.23 24.42 -10.25
C GLY A 76 -3.42 23.49 -10.43
N MET A 77 -3.86 22.78 -9.39
CA MET A 77 -4.98 21.83 -9.44
C MET A 77 -5.99 22.13 -8.33
N ASP A 78 -7.26 21.74 -8.55
CA ASP A 78 -8.29 21.75 -7.50
C ASP A 78 -8.23 20.45 -6.69
N GLY A 79 -8.10 20.57 -5.37
CA GLY A 79 -7.89 19.44 -4.46
C GLY A 79 -9.09 18.51 -4.35
N GLU A 80 -10.31 19.05 -4.44
CA GLU A 80 -11.54 18.24 -4.39
C GLU A 80 -11.75 17.47 -5.69
N ALA A 81 -11.65 18.15 -6.85
CA ALA A 81 -11.70 17.48 -8.15
C ALA A 81 -10.61 16.41 -8.29
N GLN A 82 -9.40 16.67 -7.78
CA GLN A 82 -8.30 15.71 -7.81
C GLN A 82 -8.58 14.51 -6.88
N GLN A 83 -9.17 14.73 -5.71
CA GLN A 83 -9.53 13.63 -4.82
C GLN A 83 -10.67 12.78 -5.41
N ALA A 84 -11.67 13.41 -6.03
CA ALA A 84 -12.77 12.69 -6.69
C ALA A 84 -12.28 11.83 -7.86
N SER A 85 -11.33 12.33 -8.66
CA SER A 85 -10.75 11.57 -9.77
C SER A 85 -9.98 10.33 -9.27
N ILE A 86 -9.24 10.46 -8.17
CA ILE A 86 -8.55 9.35 -7.50
C ILE A 86 -9.55 8.29 -7.01
N GLU A 87 -10.65 8.70 -6.40
CA GLU A 87 -11.67 7.77 -5.89
C GLU A 87 -12.36 6.98 -7.00
N ILE A 88 -12.67 7.65 -8.13
CA ILE A 88 -13.19 6.98 -9.33
C ILE A 88 -12.15 5.98 -9.86
N ALA A 89 -10.90 6.41 -10.02
CA ALA A 89 -9.81 5.54 -10.48
C ALA A 89 -9.62 4.32 -9.57
N TYR A 90 -9.78 4.47 -8.25
CA TYR A 90 -9.68 3.35 -7.31
C TYR A 90 -10.87 2.39 -7.40
N LYS A 91 -12.08 2.89 -7.65
CA LYS A 91 -13.26 2.02 -7.79
C LYS A 91 -13.30 1.30 -9.13
N GLU A 92 -12.93 1.99 -10.20
CA GLU A 92 -13.20 1.54 -11.57
C GLU A 92 -11.95 1.08 -12.32
N GLY A 93 -10.76 1.51 -11.88
CA GLY A 93 -9.50 1.30 -12.60
C GLY A 93 -8.49 0.39 -11.90
N LEU A 94 -8.74 -0.05 -10.66
CA LEU A 94 -7.74 -0.81 -9.89
C LEU A 94 -7.69 -2.32 -10.22
N TYR A 95 -8.62 -2.83 -11.04
CA TYR A 95 -8.64 -4.21 -11.52
C TYR A 95 -9.48 -4.38 -12.80
#